data_AF-A0A2E8R071-F1
#
_entry.id   AF-A0A2E8R071-F1
#
_cell.length_a   1.000
_cell.length_b   1.000
_cell.length_c   1.000
_cell.angle_alpha   90.00
_cell.angle_beta   90.00
_cell.angle_gamma   90.00
#
_symmetry.space_group_name_H-M   'P 1'
#
loop_
_entity.id
_entity.type
_entity.pdbx_description
1 polymer ?
#
loop_
_entity_poly.entity_id
_entity_poly.type
_entity_poly.pdbx_seq_one_letter_code
_entity_poly.pdbx_strand_id
1 'polypeptide(L)'
;MPDGLDFETAAAGHLFFATAWHMAVTLGNIHAGQDVLVNAAGSGVGSSAIQIAKVHGANVIASAGSDEKLTRAKELGADGVINYTSEDLAEQAVALSGGKGPDL
;
A
#
# COMPACT_ATOMS: atom_id res chain seq x y z
N MET A 1 11.28 10.02 19.99
CA MET A 1 11.70 9.36 18.73
C MET A 1 12.47 8.11 19.13
N PRO A 2 12.24 6.94 18.52
CA PRO A 2 12.97 5.72 18.87
C PRO A 2 14.47 5.88 18.72
N ASP A 3 15.24 5.23 19.60
CA ASP A 3 16.70 5.23 19.60
C ASP A 3 17.21 4.43 18.39
N GLY A 4 17.35 5.07 17.24
CA GLY A 4 17.76 4.44 15.98
C GLY A 4 17.12 5.04 14.73
N LEU A 5 16.10 5.89 14.89
CA LEU A 5 15.54 6.66 13.79
C LEU A 5 16.22 8.03 13.73
N ASP A 6 16.88 8.33 12.61
CA ASP A 6 17.45 9.65 12.41
C ASP A 6 16.36 10.72 12.22
N PHE A 7 16.75 11.99 12.44
CA PHE A 7 15.81 13.11 12.36
C PHE A 7 15.21 13.30 10.97
N GLU A 8 15.95 13.01 9.91
CA GLU A 8 15.50 13.21 8.52
C GLU A 8 14.37 12.22 8.19
N THR A 9 14.60 10.95 8.48
CA THR A 9 13.63 9.87 8.31
C THR A 9 12.40 10.09 9.19
N ALA A 10 12.59 10.52 10.45
CA ALA A 10 11.48 10.81 11.34
C ALA A 10 10.63 12.00 10.87
N ALA A 11 11.27 13.07 10.41
CA ALA A 11 10.59 14.26 9.91
C ALA A 11 9.81 13.96 8.62
N ALA A 12 10.42 13.23 7.68
CA ALA A 12 9.79 12.84 6.44
C ALA A 12 8.65 11.83 6.66
N GLY A 13 8.88 10.81 7.50
CA GLY A 13 7.94 9.71 7.70
C GLY A 13 6.66 10.11 8.41
N HIS A 14 6.71 11.03 9.38
CA HIS A 14 5.59 11.31 10.26
C HIS A 14 4.30 11.66 9.50
N LEU A 15 4.39 12.56 8.51
CA LEU A 15 3.23 13.00 7.75
C LEU A 15 2.63 11.86 6.93
N PHE A 16 3.47 11.10 6.21
CA PHE A 16 3.00 10.05 5.31
C PHE A 16 2.36 8.88 6.06
N PHE A 17 2.96 8.46 7.17
CA PHE A 17 2.40 7.43 8.03
C PHE A 17 1.11 7.89 8.70
N ALA A 18 1.04 9.14 9.18
CA ALA A 18 -0.18 9.67 9.79
C ALA A 18 -1.36 9.68 8.80
N THR A 19 -1.14 10.13 7.57
CA THR A 19 -2.18 10.11 6.53
C THR A 19 -2.59 8.69 6.16
N ALA A 20 -1.64 7.80 5.87
CA ALA A 20 -1.95 6.41 5.54
C ALA A 20 -2.69 5.69 6.68
N TRP A 21 -2.28 5.92 7.93
CA TRP A 21 -2.95 5.37 9.11
C TRP A 21 -4.38 5.87 9.24
N HIS A 22 -4.59 7.18 9.12
CA HIS A 22 -5.93 7.74 9.23
C HIS A 22 -6.87 7.18 8.16
N MET A 23 -6.39 7.08 6.92
CA MET A 23 -7.18 6.53 5.81
C MET A 23 -7.47 5.04 5.99
N ALA A 24 -6.46 4.21 6.24
CA ALA A 24 -6.63 2.76 6.28
C ALA A 24 -7.28 2.28 7.58
N VAL A 25 -6.84 2.82 8.73
CA VAL A 25 -7.25 2.33 10.05
C VAL A 25 -8.45 3.11 10.58
N THR A 26 -8.37 4.44 10.61
CA THR A 26 -9.43 5.25 11.23
C THR A 26 -10.69 5.32 10.37
N LEU A 27 -10.55 5.51 9.05
CA LEU A 27 -11.68 5.64 8.13
C LEU A 27 -12.03 4.31 7.46
N GLY A 28 -11.03 3.59 6.96
CA GLY A 28 -11.19 2.33 6.23
C GLY A 28 -11.48 1.11 7.12
N ASN A 29 -11.24 1.21 8.43
CA ASN A 29 -11.41 0.12 9.40
C ASN A 29 -10.79 -1.20 8.90
N ILE A 30 -9.56 -1.11 8.42
CA ILE A 30 -8.83 -2.24 7.86
C ILE A 30 -8.73 -3.41 8.84
N HIS A 31 -8.97 -4.60 8.34
CA HIS A 31 -8.88 -5.84 9.11
C HIS A 31 -8.36 -7.01 8.28
N ALA A 32 -7.97 -8.07 8.98
CA ALA A 32 -7.36 -9.23 8.36
C ALA A 32 -8.30 -9.89 7.34
N GLY A 33 -7.71 -10.33 6.22
CA GLY A 33 -8.42 -11.01 5.14
C GLY A 33 -9.11 -10.10 4.13
N GLN A 34 -9.07 -8.77 4.31
CA GLN A 34 -9.51 -7.83 3.27
C GLN A 34 -8.49 -7.72 2.14
N ASP A 35 -8.97 -7.46 0.94
CA ASP A 35 -8.15 -7.07 -0.20
C ASP A 35 -8.07 -5.54 -0.27
N VAL A 36 -6.86 -4.98 -0.28
CA VAL A 36 -6.62 -3.53 -0.23
C VAL A 36 -5.84 -3.10 -1.46
N LEU A 37 -6.39 -2.16 -2.23
CA LEU A 37 -5.73 -1.55 -3.38
C LEU A 37 -4.98 -0.28 -2.96
N VAL A 38 -3.65 -0.35 -2.96
CA VAL A 38 -2.79 0.80 -2.74
C VAL A 38 -2.35 1.40 -4.08
N ASN A 39 -2.99 2.50 -4.47
CA ASN A 39 -2.57 3.26 -5.64
C ASN A 39 -1.33 4.11 -5.36
N ALA A 40 -0.53 4.38 -6.40
CA ALA A 40 0.70 5.16 -6.33
C ALA A 40 1.70 4.65 -5.26
N ALA A 41 1.94 3.33 -5.25
CA ALA A 41 2.76 2.62 -4.27
C ALA A 41 4.18 3.17 -4.07
N GLY A 42 4.77 3.79 -5.09
CA GLY A 42 6.09 4.43 -5.01
C GLY A 42 6.14 5.79 -4.30
N SER A 43 5.01 6.27 -3.75
CA SER A 43 4.94 7.50 -2.94
C SER A 43 5.13 7.20 -1.46
N GLY A 44 5.46 8.23 -0.66
CA GLY A 44 5.60 8.06 0.79
C GLY A 44 4.33 7.53 1.46
N VAL A 45 3.15 8.04 1.09
CA VAL A 45 1.86 7.57 1.62
C VAL A 45 1.56 6.15 1.14
N GLY A 46 1.73 5.86 -0.15
CA GLY A 46 1.49 4.52 -0.71
C GLY A 46 2.41 3.46 -0.06
N SER A 47 3.70 3.73 0.04
CA SER A 47 4.66 2.85 0.70
C SER A 47 4.34 2.63 2.19
N SER A 48 3.80 3.64 2.88
CA SER A 48 3.34 3.51 4.26
C SER A 48 2.04 2.69 4.36
N ALA A 49 1.10 2.90 3.43
CA ALA A 49 -0.17 2.19 3.39
C ALA A 49 0.01 0.69 3.15
N ILE A 50 0.95 0.28 2.29
CA ILE A 50 1.31 -1.14 2.09
C ILE A 50 1.68 -1.77 3.43
N GLN A 51 2.65 -1.19 4.13
CA GLN A 51 3.15 -1.73 5.39
C GLN A 51 2.06 -1.76 6.47
N ILE A 52 1.27 -0.70 6.59
CA ILE A 52 0.15 -0.64 7.53
C ILE A 52 -0.86 -1.74 7.23
N ALA A 53 -1.25 -1.91 5.97
CA ALA A 53 -2.22 -2.93 5.58
C ALA A 53 -1.71 -4.36 5.84
N LYS A 54 -0.42 -4.61 5.56
CA LYS A 54 0.20 -5.90 5.88
C LYS A 54 0.25 -6.20 7.37
N VAL A 55 0.57 -5.21 8.22
CA VAL A 55 0.55 -5.38 9.68
C VAL A 55 -0.87 -5.69 10.20
N HIS A 56 -1.92 -5.23 9.51
CA HIS A 56 -3.32 -5.56 9.84
C HIS A 56 -3.80 -6.89 9.22
N GLY A 57 -2.93 -7.62 8.52
CA GLY A 57 -3.25 -8.94 7.95
C GLY A 57 -4.09 -8.89 6.67
N ALA A 58 -4.12 -7.74 5.98
CA ALA A 58 -4.77 -7.63 4.68
C ALA A 58 -3.91 -8.21 3.55
N ASN A 59 -4.56 -8.54 2.44
CA ASN A 59 -3.92 -8.78 1.16
C ASN A 59 -3.77 -7.44 0.43
N VAL A 60 -2.57 -7.11 -0.01
CA VAL A 60 -2.27 -5.80 -0.58
C VAL A 60 -1.98 -5.93 -2.06
N ILE A 61 -2.78 -5.23 -2.86
CA ILE A 61 -2.59 -5.04 -4.30
C ILE A 61 -2.02 -3.64 -4.50
N ALA A 62 -0.81 -3.53 -4.99
CA ALA A 62 -0.14 -2.24 -5.17
C ALA A 62 -0.11 -1.84 -6.65
N SER A 63 -0.33 -0.57 -6.97
CA SER A 63 -0.16 -0.08 -8.33
C SER A 63 0.81 1.10 -8.44
N ALA A 64 1.56 1.14 -9.54
CA ALA A 64 2.52 2.19 -9.85
C ALA A 64 2.79 2.24 -11.36
N GLY A 65 3.32 3.36 -11.83
CA GLY A 65 3.64 3.54 -13.26
C GLY A 65 5.03 3.07 -13.68
N SER A 66 5.74 2.31 -12.86
CA SER A 66 7.02 1.70 -13.26
C SER A 66 7.31 0.43 -12.47
N ASP A 67 7.94 -0.54 -13.13
CA ASP A 67 8.25 -1.85 -12.55
C ASP A 67 9.24 -1.78 -11.38
N GLU A 68 10.13 -0.78 -11.40
CA GLU A 68 11.05 -0.50 -10.28
C GLU A 68 10.27 -0.17 -9.00
N LYS A 69 9.24 0.69 -9.10
CA LYS A 69 8.38 1.05 -7.96
C LYS A 69 7.56 -0.16 -7.48
N LEU A 70 7.13 -1.03 -8.39
CA LEU A 70 6.41 -2.25 -8.05
C LEU A 70 7.31 -3.30 -7.39
N THR A 71 8.56 -3.39 -7.82
CA THR A 71 9.58 -4.23 -7.15
C THR A 71 9.74 -3.76 -5.71
N ARG A 72 9.88 -2.44 -5.50
CA ARG A 72 9.94 -1.87 -4.15
C ARG A 72 8.64 -2.12 -3.35
N ALA A 73 7.48 -2.04 -3.99
CA ALA A 73 6.19 -2.32 -3.34
C ALA A 73 6.12 -3.78 -2.83
N LYS A 74 6.64 -4.75 -3.58
CA LYS A 74 6.75 -6.15 -3.15
C LYS A 74 7.67 -6.31 -1.95
N GLU A 75 8.83 -5.64 -1.95
CA GLU A 75 9.74 -5.65 -0.80
C GLU A 75 9.11 -5.08 0.48
N LEU A 76 8.18 -4.12 0.33
CA LEU A 76 7.40 -3.56 1.43
C LEU A 76 6.23 -4.45 1.87
N GLY A 77 5.94 -5.52 1.13
CA GLY A 77 4.98 -6.56 1.49
C GLY A 77 3.74 -6.66 0.61
N ALA A 78 3.67 -5.97 -0.53
CA ALA A 78 2.56 -6.13 -1.47
C ALA A 78 2.48 -7.59 -1.99
N ASP A 79 1.28 -8.17 -2.00
CA ASP A 79 1.01 -9.53 -2.47
C ASP A 79 0.77 -9.57 -3.99
N GLY A 80 0.12 -8.54 -4.51
CA GLY A 80 -0.11 -8.31 -5.94
C GLY A 80 0.42 -6.96 -6.38
N VAL A 81 0.84 -6.85 -7.65
CA VAL A 81 1.29 -5.59 -8.24
C VAL A 81 0.66 -5.36 -9.61
N ILE A 82 0.39 -4.10 -9.94
CA ILE A 82 -0.19 -3.69 -11.22
C ILE A 82 0.58 -2.51 -11.79
N ASN A 83 1.14 -2.66 -12.98
CA ASN A 83 1.69 -1.53 -13.72
C ASN A 83 0.59 -0.88 -14.57
N TYR A 84 -0.02 0.19 -14.04
CA TYR A 84 -1.14 0.87 -14.71
C TYR A 84 -0.77 1.55 -16.05
N THR A 85 0.51 1.53 -16.47
CA THR A 85 0.92 2.01 -17.80
C THR A 85 0.86 0.94 -18.86
N SER A 86 0.86 -0.34 -18.47
CA SER A 86 0.79 -1.49 -19.37
C SER A 86 -0.43 -2.37 -19.17
N GLU A 87 -1.12 -2.23 -18.04
CA GLU A 87 -2.25 -3.06 -17.62
C GLU A 87 -3.45 -2.18 -17.25
N ASP A 88 -4.67 -2.72 -17.44
CA ASP A 88 -5.87 -2.08 -16.93
C ASP A 88 -5.96 -2.26 -15.41
N LEU A 89 -5.96 -1.14 -14.68
CA LEU A 89 -5.94 -1.15 -13.23
C LEU A 89 -7.17 -1.82 -12.62
N ALA A 90 -8.35 -1.55 -13.17
CA ALA A 90 -9.61 -2.02 -12.60
C ALA A 90 -9.78 -3.53 -12.84
N GLU A 91 -9.50 -3.99 -14.05
CA GLU A 91 -9.54 -5.40 -14.42
C GLU A 91 -8.57 -6.22 -13.56
N GLN A 92 -7.32 -5.78 -13.44
CA GLN A 92 -6.32 -6.49 -12.66
C GLN A 92 -6.60 -6.45 -11.16
N ALA A 93 -7.10 -5.33 -10.62
CA ALA A 93 -7.49 -5.26 -9.22
C ALA A 93 -8.62 -6.25 -8.88
N VAL A 94 -9.60 -6.41 -9.77
CA VAL A 94 -10.66 -7.43 -9.62
C VAL A 94 -10.09 -8.84 -9.73
N ALA A 95 -9.21 -9.11 -10.69
CA ALA A 95 -8.60 -10.41 -10.86
C ALA A 95 -7.78 -10.84 -9.63
N LEU A 96 -7.02 -9.92 -9.05
CA LEU A 96 -6.18 -10.17 -7.88
C LEU A 96 -6.96 -10.25 -6.56
N SER A 97 -8.20 -9.77 -6.51
CA SER A 97 -9.11 -9.85 -5.36
C SER A 97 -10.15 -10.98 -5.50
N GLY A 98 -9.76 -12.06 -6.19
CA GLY A 98 -10.63 -13.24 -6.36
C GLY A 98 -11.93 -12.96 -7.13
N GLY A 99 -11.95 -11.93 -7.98
CA GLY A 99 -13.08 -11.56 -8.83
C GLY A 99 -14.13 -10.67 -8.17
N LYS A 100 -13.95 -10.26 -6.90
CA LYS A 100 -14.92 -9.44 -6.17
C LYS A 100 -14.64 -7.94 -6.25
N GLY A 101 -13.39 -7.57 -6.52
CA GLY A 101 -12.90 -6.22 -6.34
C GLY A 101 -12.29 -6.04 -4.93
N PRO A 102 -11.34 -5.11 -4.77
CA PRO A 102 -10.78 -4.76 -3.47
C PRO A 102 -11.86 -4.25 -2.49
N ASP A 103 -11.72 -4.55 -1.21
CA ASP A 103 -12.57 -4.05 -0.13
C ASP A 103 -12.24 -2.60 0.25
N LEU A 104 -10.98 -2.19 0.06
CA LEU A 104 -10.44 -0.87 0.42
C LEU A 104 -9.53 -0.29 -0.68
#